data_AF-A0A9P8FE02-F1
#
_entry.id   AF-A0A9P8FE02-F1
#
_cell.length_a   1.000
_cell.length_b   1.000
_cell.length_c   1.000
_cell.angle_alpha   90.00
_cell.angle_beta   90.00
_cell.angle_gamma   90.00
#
_symmetry.space_group_name_H-M   'P 1'
#
loop_
_entity.id
_entity.type
_entity.pdbx_description
1 polymer ?
#
loop_
_entity_poly.entity_id
_entity_poly.type
_entity_poly.pdbx_seq_one_letter_code
_entity_poly.pdbx_strand_id
1 'polypeptide(L)'
;KLQRFNQSVFFAAEYEVVQKPHNGFLSRFRLPERKLSTHLNDNLAIGTGSGLRHLFATALEQNSRIERTDRDTFNTMFAQQELLRASQAKEQRELKTWLSRNVLPSNKKLQKKLAEDYAAAKQDLGIGLDYKATIFQTIPATAQHVSDSVIALSEHPSFPVPKSFKKLPGPFTLQTYTPHLNSTSAILVQKQEKLPYTSHWTDIPLFTNPVSQQVPSLISMLPPKPNDKADTASGLLTAPDTNMRELWESMWFFPYARPLLKQYLSKSTSKEIASEAAVGGERWYDARGGRGGVWTVDNEWLDAADLCAPFGKEIFEDGLRGWSAAVPDGVELSKVEKTPDGKGIVIGEQVRNGQIHKIVAVQAEN
;
A
#
# COMPACT_ATOMS: atom_id res chain seq x y z
N LYS A 1 16.23 -9.41 30.97
CA LYS A 1 15.82 -8.78 29.70
C LYS A 1 15.26 -9.88 28.81
N LEU A 2 13.96 -10.18 28.91
CA LEU A 2 13.31 -11.06 27.93
C LEU A 2 13.30 -10.31 26.60
N GLN A 3 14.04 -10.81 25.61
CA GLN A 3 13.77 -10.50 24.21
C GLN A 3 12.31 -10.93 23.96
N ARG A 4 11.37 -9.98 24.02
CA ARG A 4 10.08 -10.18 23.38
C ARG A 4 10.39 -10.49 21.93
N PHE A 5 9.98 -11.66 21.46
CA PHE A 5 10.22 -12.09 20.09
C PHE A 5 9.80 -10.98 19.15
N ASN A 6 10.77 -10.44 18.40
CA ASN A 6 10.64 -9.36 17.42
C ASN A 6 9.90 -9.87 16.16
N GLN A 7 8.73 -10.46 16.34
CA GLN A 7 7.82 -10.84 15.27
C GLN A 7 6.57 -9.97 15.37
N SER A 8 6.76 -8.65 15.39
CA SER A 8 5.62 -7.73 15.40
C SER A 8 5.08 -7.60 13.98
N VAL A 9 3.81 -7.98 13.80
CA VAL A 9 3.04 -7.68 12.60
C VAL A 9 2.03 -6.60 12.97
N PHE A 10 2.08 -5.47 12.27
CA PHE A 10 1.18 -4.35 12.46
C PHE A 10 0.17 -4.31 11.34
N PHE A 11 -1.11 -4.36 11.69
CA PHE A 11 -2.22 -4.20 10.76
C PHE A 11 -2.79 -2.78 10.81
N ALA A 12 -3.44 -2.39 9.73
CA ALA A 12 -4.27 -1.21 9.71
C ALA A 12 -5.47 -1.38 10.68
N ALA A 13 -5.87 -0.27 11.29
CA ALA A 13 -7.06 -0.21 12.13
C ALA A 13 -8.23 0.35 11.32
N GLU A 14 -9.37 -0.32 11.36
CA GLU A 14 -10.64 0.19 10.85
C GLU A 14 -11.51 0.66 12.02
N TYR A 15 -12.18 1.79 11.83
CA TYR A 15 -13.09 2.36 12.83
C TYR A 15 -14.52 2.25 12.34
N GLU A 16 -15.31 1.45 13.03
CA GLU A 16 -16.74 1.32 12.77
C GLU A 16 -17.53 2.03 13.87
N VAL A 17 -18.49 2.86 13.47
CA VAL A 17 -19.42 3.49 14.41
C VAL A 17 -20.49 2.47 14.76
N VAL A 18 -20.35 1.82 15.91
CA VAL A 18 -21.35 0.87 16.40
C VAL A 18 -22.40 1.62 17.20
N GLN A 19 -23.65 1.55 16.76
CA GLN A 19 -24.78 1.99 17.57
C GLN A 19 -25.04 0.95 18.65
N LYS A 20 -24.92 1.32 19.92
CA LYS A 20 -25.29 0.41 20.99
C LYS A 20 -26.82 0.21 21.01
N PRO A 21 -27.31 -1.04 21.07
CA PRO A 21 -28.72 -1.27 21.33
C PRO A 21 -29.08 -0.74 22.73
N HIS A 22 -30.08 0.12 22.78
CA HIS A 22 -30.58 0.74 23.99
C HIS A 22 -31.54 -0.22 24.73
N ASN A 23 -30.98 -1.09 25.56
CA ASN A 23 -31.75 -2.10 26.30
C ASN A 23 -32.32 -1.55 27.63
N GLY A 24 -32.93 -0.37 27.62
CA GLY A 24 -33.53 0.24 28.81
C GLY A 24 -34.65 1.26 28.54
N PHE A 25 -35.61 1.38 29.47
CA PHE A 25 -36.73 2.32 29.37
C PHE A 25 -36.27 3.79 29.33
N LEU A 26 -35.27 4.15 30.15
CA LEU A 26 -34.68 5.50 30.22
C LEU A 26 -33.78 5.84 29.02
N SER A 27 -33.33 4.84 28.25
CA SER A 27 -32.51 5.08 27.07
C SER A 27 -33.29 5.55 25.85
N ARG A 28 -34.64 5.52 25.87
CA ARG A 28 -35.47 6.12 24.80
C ARG A 28 -35.38 7.65 24.77
N PHE A 29 -34.91 8.26 25.85
CA PHE A 29 -34.75 9.71 25.99
C PHE A 29 -33.27 10.16 25.90
N ARG A 30 -32.33 9.23 25.64
CA ARG A 30 -30.93 9.56 25.40
C ARG A 30 -30.63 9.42 23.91
N LEU A 31 -29.91 10.40 23.36
CA LEU A 31 -29.35 10.27 22.02
C LEU A 31 -28.44 9.03 22.00
N PRO A 32 -28.46 8.24 20.91
CA PRO A 32 -27.63 7.05 20.80
C PRO A 32 -26.16 7.41 21.00
N GLU A 33 -25.55 6.82 22.02
CA GLU A 33 -24.10 6.88 22.23
C GLU A 33 -23.42 6.18 21.06
N ARG A 34 -22.85 6.97 20.15
CA ARG A 34 -21.98 6.48 19.08
C ARG A 34 -20.66 6.07 19.72
N LYS A 35 -20.41 4.77 19.83
CA LYS A 35 -19.11 4.26 20.25
C LYS A 35 -18.35 3.80 19.01
N LEU A 36 -17.15 4.34 18.82
CA LEU A 36 -16.22 3.84 17.81
C LEU A 36 -15.69 2.49 18.28
N SER A 37 -15.93 1.44 17.49
CA SER A 37 -15.31 0.14 17.62
C SER A 37 -14.11 0.10 16.69
N THR A 38 -12.97 -0.37 17.19
CA THR A 38 -11.77 -0.55 16.38
C THR A 38 -11.63 -2.02 16.02
N HIS A 39 -11.55 -2.29 14.72
CA HIS A 39 -11.38 -3.61 14.14
C HIS A 39 -10.05 -3.69 13.40
N LEU A 40 -9.54 -4.92 13.23
CA LEU A 40 -8.41 -5.17 12.37
C LEU A 40 -8.85 -5.08 10.91
N ASN A 41 -8.13 -4.30 10.11
CA ASN A 41 -8.24 -4.28 8.65
C ASN A 41 -7.18 -5.21 8.07
N ASP A 42 -7.63 -6.24 7.36
CA ASP A 42 -6.83 -7.32 6.79
C ASP A 42 -6.17 -6.97 5.44
N ASN A 43 -6.53 -5.83 4.82
CA ASN A 43 -5.96 -5.41 3.55
C ASN A 43 -4.51 -4.89 3.65
N LEU A 44 -4.12 -4.38 4.83
CA LEU A 44 -2.81 -3.78 5.03
C LEU A 44 -2.16 -4.32 6.30
N ALA A 45 -0.97 -4.91 6.12
CA ALA A 45 -0.10 -5.33 7.20
C ALA A 45 1.36 -5.03 6.88
N ILE A 46 2.14 -4.73 7.90
CA ILE A 46 3.60 -4.61 7.82
C ILE A 46 4.24 -5.42 8.94
N GLY A 47 5.31 -6.13 8.64
CA GLY A 47 6.01 -6.93 9.63
C GLY A 47 7.30 -7.51 9.06
N THR A 48 8.04 -8.21 9.90
CA THR A 48 9.20 -8.98 9.44
C THR A 48 8.71 -10.15 8.57
N GLY A 49 9.46 -10.51 7.53
CA GLY A 49 9.08 -11.63 6.65
C GLY A 49 8.85 -12.95 7.42
N SER A 50 9.64 -13.20 8.47
CA SER A 50 9.43 -14.34 9.37
C SER A 50 8.13 -14.23 10.18
N GLY A 51 7.79 -13.03 10.67
CA GLY A 51 6.57 -12.80 11.45
C GLY A 51 5.32 -12.97 10.59
N LEU A 52 5.32 -12.37 9.39
CA LEU A 52 4.24 -12.54 8.42
C LEU A 52 4.08 -14.01 8.02
N ARG A 53 5.17 -14.71 7.67
CA ARG A 53 5.11 -16.13 7.31
C ARG A 53 4.53 -16.98 8.44
N HIS A 54 4.94 -16.74 9.68
CA HIS A 54 4.42 -17.47 10.82
C HIS A 54 2.92 -17.21 11.02
N LEU A 55 2.52 -15.94 10.98
CA LEU A 55 1.13 -15.51 11.12
C LEU A 55 0.22 -16.16 10.06
N PHE A 56 0.60 -16.08 8.78
CA PHE A 56 -0.18 -16.67 7.68
C PHE A 56 -0.23 -18.19 7.76
N ALA A 57 0.85 -18.86 8.17
CA ALA A 57 0.84 -20.30 8.38
C ALA A 57 -0.15 -20.72 9.50
N THR A 58 -0.19 -19.96 10.59
CA THR A 58 -1.16 -20.18 11.68
C THR A 58 -2.58 -19.88 11.24
N ALA A 59 -2.81 -18.81 10.47
CA ALA A 59 -4.13 -18.48 9.93
C ALA A 59 -4.64 -19.58 8.98
N LEU A 60 -3.78 -20.10 8.11
CA LEU A 60 -4.10 -21.20 7.21
C LEU A 60 -4.51 -22.47 7.97
N GLU A 61 -3.80 -22.80 9.07
CA GLU A 61 -4.14 -23.93 9.91
C GLU A 61 -5.52 -23.74 10.59
N GLN A 62 -5.85 -22.52 11.03
CA GLN A 62 -7.16 -22.22 11.62
C GLN A 62 -8.30 -22.26 10.59
N ASN A 63 -8.07 -21.75 9.38
CA ASN A 63 -9.05 -21.77 8.29
C ASN A 63 -9.30 -23.18 7.76
N SER A 64 -8.29 -24.06 7.75
CA SER A 64 -8.50 -25.46 7.33
C SER A 64 -9.46 -26.23 8.25
N ARG A 65 -9.72 -25.74 9.47
CA ARG A 65 -10.63 -26.36 10.44
C ARG A 65 -12.06 -25.82 10.33
N ILE A 66 -12.23 -24.57 9.89
CA ILE A 66 -13.52 -23.88 9.82
C ILE A 66 -13.45 -22.86 8.67
N GLU A 67 -14.35 -22.97 7.69
CA GLU A 67 -14.46 -21.96 6.63
C GLU A 67 -14.82 -20.60 7.22
N ARG A 68 -13.91 -19.64 7.07
CA ARG A 68 -14.03 -18.25 7.53
C ARG A 68 -13.42 -17.31 6.51
N THR A 69 -13.86 -16.05 6.53
CA THR A 69 -13.19 -14.98 5.79
C THR A 69 -11.84 -14.67 6.44
N ASP A 70 -10.86 -14.19 5.66
CA ASP A 70 -9.55 -13.80 6.17
C ASP A 70 -9.68 -12.74 7.28
N ARG A 71 -10.57 -11.76 7.06
CA ARG A 71 -10.95 -10.74 8.05
C ARG A 71 -11.40 -11.35 9.38
N ASP A 72 -12.31 -12.32 9.37
CA ASP A 72 -12.81 -12.95 10.60
C ASP A 72 -11.70 -13.73 11.31
N THR A 73 -10.86 -14.41 10.56
CA THR A 73 -9.74 -15.19 11.10
C THR A 73 -8.72 -14.31 11.76
N PHE A 74 -8.26 -13.23 11.11
CA PHE A 74 -7.31 -12.31 11.72
C PHE A 74 -7.92 -11.54 12.90
N ASN A 75 -9.19 -11.12 12.83
CA ASN A 75 -9.86 -10.51 13.98
C ASN A 75 -9.98 -11.50 15.16
N THR A 76 -10.27 -12.78 14.90
CA THR A 76 -10.33 -13.81 15.94
C THR A 76 -8.96 -14.05 16.58
N MET A 77 -7.91 -14.19 15.77
CA MET A 77 -6.53 -14.36 16.25
C MET A 77 -6.08 -13.15 17.07
N PHE A 78 -6.39 -11.94 16.61
CA PHE A 78 -6.09 -10.70 17.34
C PHE A 78 -6.83 -10.65 18.69
N ALA A 79 -8.13 -10.96 18.71
CA ALA A 79 -8.91 -10.99 19.94
C ALA A 79 -8.40 -12.02 20.96
N GLN A 80 -7.97 -13.20 20.49
CA GLN A 80 -7.33 -14.21 21.34
C GLN A 80 -6.03 -13.68 21.97
N GLN A 81 -5.21 -12.97 21.20
CA GLN A 81 -3.98 -12.36 21.71
C GLN A 81 -4.24 -11.26 22.71
N GLU A 82 -5.20 -10.37 22.47
CA GLU A 82 -5.55 -9.32 23.42
C GLU A 82 -6.09 -9.92 24.73
N LEU A 83 -6.84 -11.02 24.67
CA LEU A 83 -7.27 -11.74 25.87
C LEU A 83 -6.07 -12.32 26.65
N LEU A 84 -5.11 -12.92 25.95
CA LEU A 84 -3.86 -13.42 26.55
C LEU A 84 -3.03 -12.27 27.17
N ARG A 85 -2.91 -11.13 26.49
CA ARG A 85 -2.20 -9.94 26.99
C ARG A 85 -2.91 -9.34 28.20
N ALA A 86 -4.24 -9.32 28.20
CA ALA A 86 -5.04 -8.80 29.30
C ALA A 86 -4.93 -9.68 30.56
N SER A 87 -4.96 -11.02 30.41
CA SER A 87 -4.78 -11.95 31.53
C SER A 87 -3.37 -11.80 32.13
N GLN A 88 -2.33 -11.74 31.29
CA GLN A 88 -0.95 -11.48 31.73
C GLN A 88 -0.79 -10.14 32.43
N ALA A 89 -1.38 -9.06 31.90
CA ALA A 89 -1.30 -7.74 32.51
C ALA A 89 -1.97 -7.70 33.89
N LYS A 90 -3.10 -8.42 34.06
CA LYS A 90 -3.76 -8.56 35.36
C LYS A 90 -2.86 -9.31 36.35
N GLU A 91 -2.30 -10.43 35.94
CA GLU A 91 -1.40 -11.23 36.79
C GLU A 91 -0.11 -10.48 37.16
N GLN A 92 0.46 -9.70 36.24
CA GLN A 92 1.62 -8.84 36.53
C GLN A 92 1.28 -7.73 37.53
N ARG A 93 0.09 -7.12 37.43
CA ARG A 93 -0.38 -6.15 38.42
C ARG A 93 -0.54 -6.80 39.79
N GLU A 94 -1.17 -7.97 39.86
CA GLU A 94 -1.35 -8.72 41.10
C GLU A 94 0.01 -9.11 41.71
N LEU A 95 0.95 -9.59 40.90
CA LEU A 95 2.32 -9.90 41.34
C LEU A 95 3.04 -8.65 41.86
N LYS A 96 2.93 -7.52 41.16
CA LYS A 96 3.54 -6.26 41.59
C LYS A 96 2.95 -5.78 42.92
N THR A 97 1.63 -5.89 43.09
CA THR A 97 0.97 -5.58 44.36
C THR A 97 1.39 -6.53 45.48
N TRP A 98 1.60 -7.82 45.17
CA TRP A 98 2.08 -8.81 46.14
C TRP A 98 3.54 -8.57 46.55
N LEU A 99 4.42 -8.24 45.58
CA LEU A 99 5.82 -7.86 45.83
C LEU A 99 5.93 -6.58 46.66
N SER A 100 5.05 -5.60 46.43
CA SER A 100 5.00 -4.38 47.25
C SER A 100 4.57 -4.61 48.70
N ARG A 101 4.05 -5.80 49.04
CA ARG A 101 3.71 -6.19 50.42
C ARG A 101 4.88 -6.86 51.17
N ASN A 102 6.12 -6.67 50.72
CA ASN A 102 7.36 -7.18 51.34
C ASN A 102 7.41 -8.71 51.53
N VAL A 103 6.75 -9.48 50.66
CA VAL A 103 6.90 -10.93 50.64
C VAL A 103 7.85 -11.31 49.51
N LEU A 104 9.05 -11.75 49.85
CA LEU A 104 10.03 -12.23 48.88
C LEU A 104 9.53 -13.53 48.24
N PRO A 105 9.38 -13.60 46.90
CA PRO A 105 8.97 -14.84 46.23
C PRO A 105 10.07 -15.88 46.33
N SER A 106 9.67 -17.11 46.64
CA SER A 106 10.53 -18.28 46.51
C SER A 106 11.05 -18.39 45.07
N ASN A 107 12.35 -18.68 44.93
CA ASN A 107 13.05 -18.80 43.64
C ASN A 107 12.38 -19.83 42.70
N LYS A 108 11.78 -20.90 43.26
CA LYS A 108 11.01 -21.90 42.48
C LYS A 108 9.72 -21.35 41.88
N LYS A 109 9.03 -20.44 42.58
CA LYS A 109 7.80 -19.79 42.05
C LYS A 109 8.15 -18.83 40.91
N LEU A 110 9.27 -18.12 41.02
CA LEU A 110 9.79 -17.25 39.95
C LEU A 110 10.17 -18.03 38.69
N GLN A 111 10.88 -19.15 38.83
CA GLN A 111 11.25 -19.99 37.69
C GLN A 111 10.03 -20.58 36.99
N LYS A 112 9.04 -21.06 37.75
CA LYS A 112 7.78 -21.57 37.17
C LYS A 112 7.03 -20.46 36.41
N LYS A 113 6.91 -19.26 36.99
CA LYS A 113 6.29 -18.11 36.32
C LYS A 113 7.04 -17.71 35.06
N LEU A 114 8.37 -17.71 35.08
CA LEU A 114 9.18 -17.39 33.91
C LEU A 114 8.95 -18.39 32.77
N ALA A 115 8.76 -19.68 33.10
CA ALA A 115 8.43 -20.71 32.11
C ALA A 115 7.01 -20.54 31.54
N GLU A 116 6.03 -20.19 32.37
CA GLU A 116 4.66 -19.89 31.97
C GLU A 116 4.60 -18.65 31.06
N ASP A 117 5.27 -17.56 31.46
CA ASP A 117 5.41 -16.33 30.66
C ASP A 117 6.11 -16.61 29.32
N TYR A 118 7.13 -17.48 29.31
CA TYR A 118 7.82 -17.89 28.08
C TYR A 118 6.92 -18.72 27.16
N ALA A 119 6.14 -19.64 27.71
CA ALA A 119 5.19 -20.45 26.93
C ALA A 119 4.08 -19.59 26.32
N ALA A 120 3.55 -18.64 27.07
CA ALA A 120 2.54 -17.72 26.56
C ALA A 120 3.11 -16.71 25.56
N ALA A 121 4.34 -16.22 25.76
CA ALA A 121 5.05 -15.39 24.78
C ALA A 121 5.32 -16.13 23.46
N LYS A 122 5.48 -17.46 23.50
CA LYS A 122 5.60 -18.30 22.30
C LYS A 122 4.28 -18.45 21.53
N GLN A 123 3.14 -18.21 22.18
CA GLN A 123 1.82 -18.22 21.56
C GLN A 123 1.40 -16.85 21.03
N ASP A 124 2.07 -15.77 21.44
CA ASP A 124 1.81 -14.43 20.92
C ASP A 124 2.46 -14.28 19.54
N LEU A 125 1.64 -14.09 18.50
CA LEU A 125 2.11 -13.86 17.12
C LEU A 125 2.49 -12.39 16.89
N GLY A 126 2.48 -11.56 17.94
CA GLY A 126 2.91 -10.18 17.89
C GLY A 126 2.02 -9.27 17.03
N ILE A 127 0.72 -9.59 16.92
CA ILE A 127 -0.22 -8.78 16.13
C ILE A 127 -0.50 -7.47 16.88
N GLY A 128 -0.31 -6.34 16.20
CA GLY A 128 -0.65 -5.01 16.67
C GLY A 128 -1.51 -4.25 15.66
N LEU A 129 -2.20 -3.21 16.12
CA LEU A 129 -3.01 -2.32 15.28
C LEU A 129 -2.46 -0.90 15.29
N ASP A 130 -2.53 -0.22 14.13
CA ASP A 130 -2.23 1.20 14.01
C ASP A 130 -3.42 2.08 14.45
N TYR A 131 -3.65 2.13 15.77
CA TYR A 131 -4.74 2.88 16.40
C TYR A 131 -4.71 4.40 16.19
N LYS A 132 -3.62 4.94 15.65
CA LYS A 132 -3.47 6.39 15.46
C LYS A 132 -3.36 6.78 14.00
N ALA A 133 -3.51 5.82 13.08
CA ALA A 133 -3.32 6.02 11.64
C ALA A 133 -1.99 6.75 11.36
N THR A 134 -0.92 6.24 11.97
CA THR A 134 0.44 6.81 11.86
C THR A 134 1.21 6.26 10.67
N ILE A 135 0.89 5.02 10.26
CA ILE A 135 1.52 4.29 9.16
C ILE A 135 0.47 4.05 8.07
N PHE A 136 -0.72 3.60 8.48
CA PHE A 136 -1.80 3.21 7.59
C PHE A 136 -2.95 4.20 7.66
N GLN A 137 -3.43 4.63 6.50
CA GLN A 137 -4.72 5.31 6.37
C GLN A 137 -5.73 4.36 5.74
N THR A 138 -6.77 4.01 6.49
CA THR A 138 -7.93 3.31 5.93
C THR A 138 -9.02 4.34 5.60
N ILE A 139 -9.50 4.32 4.36
CA ILE A 139 -10.53 5.21 3.85
C ILE A 139 -11.78 4.36 3.59
N PRO A 140 -12.92 4.64 4.24
CA PRO A 140 -14.16 3.92 3.98
C PRO A 140 -14.70 4.27 2.59
N ALA A 141 -15.40 3.34 1.94
CA ALA A 141 -16.04 3.57 0.63
C ALA A 141 -16.99 4.78 0.60
N THR A 142 -17.57 5.12 1.75
CA THR A 142 -18.51 6.25 1.89
C THR A 142 -17.81 7.59 2.09
N ALA A 143 -16.47 7.62 2.19
CA ALA A 143 -15.74 8.87 2.25
C ALA A 143 -15.98 9.67 0.96
N GLN A 144 -16.10 10.98 1.10
CA GLN A 144 -16.17 11.94 0.00
C GLN A 144 -15.04 12.94 0.18
N HIS A 145 -14.59 13.56 -0.91
CA HIS A 145 -13.54 14.59 -0.89
C HIS A 145 -12.24 14.11 -0.25
N VAL A 146 -11.77 12.94 -0.68
CA VAL A 146 -10.51 12.37 -0.19
C VAL A 146 -9.31 13.24 -0.60
N SER A 147 -9.42 13.92 -1.73
CA SER A 147 -8.41 14.83 -2.27
C SER A 147 -8.13 16.03 -1.34
N ASP A 148 -9.10 16.49 -0.55
CA ASP A 148 -8.93 17.59 0.42
C ASP A 148 -7.89 17.26 1.50
N SER A 149 -7.57 15.98 1.68
CA SER A 149 -6.49 15.54 2.58
C SER A 149 -5.10 15.70 1.97
N VAL A 150 -4.99 16.05 0.68
CA VAL A 150 -3.71 16.24 -0.02
C VAL A 150 -3.33 17.73 0.02
N ILE A 151 -2.44 18.07 0.94
CA ILE A 151 -2.10 19.46 1.27
C ILE A 151 -0.59 19.67 1.37
N ALA A 152 -0.12 20.87 1.08
CA ALA A 152 1.28 21.22 1.29
C ALA A 152 1.54 21.53 2.77
N LEU A 153 2.50 20.85 3.38
CA LEU A 153 2.81 21.05 4.81
C LEU A 153 3.33 22.46 5.10
N SER A 154 3.92 23.14 4.11
CA SER A 154 4.33 24.54 4.20
C SER A 154 3.18 25.51 4.44
N GLU A 155 1.97 25.18 3.96
CA GLU A 155 0.77 26.01 4.14
C GLU A 155 0.16 25.87 5.54
N HIS A 156 0.53 24.80 6.25
CA HIS A 156 0.05 24.48 7.59
C HIS A 156 1.20 24.37 8.60
N PRO A 157 1.76 25.50 9.08
CA PRO A 157 2.92 25.51 9.98
C PRO A 157 2.65 24.85 11.35
N SER A 158 1.39 24.62 11.70
CA SER A 158 1.00 23.87 12.90
C SER A 158 1.23 22.36 12.75
N PHE A 159 1.38 21.84 11.53
CA PHE A 159 1.51 20.40 11.30
C PHE A 159 2.94 19.93 11.56
N PRO A 160 3.13 18.82 12.29
CA PRO A 160 4.46 18.32 12.60
C PRO A 160 5.12 17.73 11.34
N VAL A 161 6.14 18.40 10.81
CA VAL A 161 6.96 17.85 9.72
C VAL A 161 7.79 16.67 10.24
N PRO A 162 7.61 15.45 9.71
CA PRO A 162 8.44 14.30 10.08
C PRO A 162 9.93 14.59 9.95
N LYS A 163 10.71 14.27 10.99
CA LYS A 163 12.18 14.48 10.99
C LYS A 163 12.88 13.76 9.84
N SER A 164 12.28 12.67 9.34
CA SER A 164 12.75 11.94 8.15
C SER A 164 12.78 12.83 6.92
N PHE A 165 11.75 13.66 6.68
CA PHE A 165 11.71 14.55 5.51
C PHE A 165 12.86 15.55 5.46
N LYS A 166 13.39 15.97 6.61
CA LYS A 166 14.57 16.84 6.67
C LYS A 166 15.86 16.15 6.20
N LYS A 167 15.91 14.82 6.26
CA LYS A 167 17.06 14.00 5.85
C LYS A 167 16.91 13.41 4.46
N LEU A 168 15.69 13.35 3.93
CA LEU A 168 15.45 12.81 2.61
C LEU A 168 15.98 13.79 1.55
N PRO A 169 16.54 13.27 0.45
CA PRO A 169 16.82 14.10 -0.73
C PRO A 169 15.50 14.70 -1.23
N GLY A 170 15.58 15.83 -1.92
CA GLY A 170 14.39 16.48 -2.47
C GLY A 170 13.60 15.53 -3.39
N PRO A 171 12.27 15.70 -3.48
CA PRO A 171 11.34 14.82 -4.21
C PRO A 171 11.73 14.55 -5.67
N PHE A 172 12.31 15.54 -6.35
CA PHE A 172 12.77 15.43 -7.74
C PHE A 172 14.28 15.19 -7.86
N THR A 173 14.97 15.01 -6.73
CA THR A 173 16.42 14.82 -6.73
C THR A 173 16.75 13.45 -7.30
N LEU A 174 17.66 13.45 -8.27
CA LEU A 174 18.10 12.24 -8.92
C LEU A 174 19.07 11.50 -8.02
N GLN A 175 18.71 10.28 -7.61
CA GLN A 175 19.67 9.41 -6.95
C GLN A 175 20.77 9.03 -7.96
N THR A 176 21.97 9.54 -7.70
CA THR A 176 23.22 9.23 -8.41
C THR A 176 23.99 8.07 -7.79
N TYR A 177 23.48 7.49 -6.70
CA TYR A 177 24.21 6.51 -5.91
C TYR A 177 23.86 5.08 -6.32
N THR A 178 24.72 4.47 -7.13
CA THR A 178 24.83 3.02 -7.25
C THR A 178 26.02 2.59 -6.37
N PRO A 179 25.77 2.03 -5.17
CA PRO A 179 26.83 1.77 -4.18
C PRO A 179 27.90 0.74 -4.58
N HIS A 180 27.83 0.16 -5.79
CA HIS A 180 28.61 -1.02 -6.16
C HIS A 180 29.53 -0.88 -7.37
N LEU A 181 29.62 0.30 -8.00
CA LEU A 181 30.52 0.47 -9.15
C LEU A 181 31.34 1.75 -9.03
N ASN A 182 32.65 1.59 -8.85
CA ASN A 182 33.67 2.60 -9.14
C ASN A 182 33.75 2.87 -10.67
N SER A 183 32.61 3.06 -11.33
CA SER A 183 32.54 3.26 -12.77
C SER A 183 32.50 4.74 -13.08
N THR A 184 33.57 5.22 -13.69
CA THR A 184 33.79 6.57 -14.24
C THR A 184 32.90 6.91 -15.44
N SER A 185 31.88 6.10 -15.73
CA SER A 185 30.86 6.42 -16.72
C SER A 185 29.94 7.48 -16.15
N ALA A 186 30.13 8.73 -16.60
CA ALA A 186 29.25 9.84 -16.28
C ALA A 186 27.80 9.42 -16.53
N ILE A 187 27.01 9.30 -15.46
CA ILE A 187 25.58 9.10 -15.59
C ILE A 187 25.06 10.37 -16.26
N LEU A 188 24.77 10.30 -17.56
CA LEU A 188 24.05 11.35 -18.28
C LEU A 188 22.59 11.31 -17.82
N VAL A 189 22.35 11.67 -16.55
CA VAL A 189 20.99 11.90 -16.09
C VAL A 189 20.55 13.20 -16.73
N GLN A 190 19.83 13.09 -17.84
CA GLN A 190 19.19 14.25 -18.44
C GLN A 190 18.19 14.81 -17.45
N LYS A 191 18.54 15.99 -16.92
CA LYS A 191 17.65 16.82 -16.13
C LYS A 191 16.46 17.18 -17.03
N GLN A 192 15.26 16.76 -16.65
CA GLN A 192 14.04 17.12 -17.37
C GLN A 192 13.72 18.57 -17.04
N GLU A 193 13.68 19.45 -18.03
CA GLU A 193 13.46 20.90 -17.82
C GLU A 193 12.15 21.22 -17.06
N LYS A 194 11.16 20.32 -17.12
CA LYS A 194 9.84 20.50 -16.50
C LYS A 194 9.76 20.13 -15.02
N LEU A 195 10.81 19.54 -14.41
CA LEU A 195 10.75 19.09 -13.01
C LEU A 195 11.25 20.18 -12.03
N PRO A 196 10.54 20.43 -10.92
CA PRO A 196 10.94 21.45 -9.95
C PRO A 196 11.97 20.90 -8.96
N TYR A 197 13.23 20.80 -9.39
CA TYR A 197 14.33 20.22 -8.61
C TYR A 197 14.66 20.95 -7.30
N THR A 198 14.21 22.19 -7.14
CA THR A 198 14.45 23.01 -5.95
C THR A 198 13.38 22.83 -4.86
N SER A 199 12.28 22.13 -5.15
CA SER A 199 11.21 21.90 -4.18
C SER A 199 11.66 20.99 -3.04
N HIS A 200 11.22 21.31 -1.82
CA HIS A 200 11.36 20.42 -0.66
C HIS A 200 10.10 19.59 -0.45
N TRP A 201 10.22 18.50 0.31
CA TRP A 201 9.07 17.66 0.69
C TRP A 201 7.97 18.40 1.46
N THR A 202 8.30 19.55 2.07
CA THR A 202 7.33 20.40 2.77
C THR A 202 6.47 21.23 1.82
N ASP A 203 7.00 21.56 0.65
CA ASP A 203 6.37 22.48 -0.31
C ASP A 203 5.46 21.73 -1.29
N ILE A 204 5.45 20.40 -1.18
CA ILE A 204 4.72 19.51 -2.04
C ILE A 204 3.43 19.09 -1.34
N PRO A 205 2.29 19.02 -2.07
CA PRO A 205 1.06 18.51 -1.50
C PRO A 205 1.20 17.00 -1.23
N LEU A 206 1.13 16.63 0.05
CA LEU A 206 1.18 15.26 0.52
C LEU A 206 -0.15 14.90 1.17
N PHE A 207 -0.57 13.66 0.97
CA PHE A 207 -1.71 13.12 1.70
C PHE A 207 -1.41 13.20 3.20
N THR A 208 -2.27 13.90 3.94
CA THR A 208 -2.12 14.15 5.36
C THR A 208 -3.44 13.84 6.04
N ASN A 209 -3.41 12.98 7.05
CA ASN A 209 -4.61 12.71 7.83
C ASN A 209 -4.98 13.98 8.64
N PRO A 210 -6.18 14.55 8.46
CA PRO A 210 -6.55 15.80 9.12
C PRO A 210 -6.71 15.66 10.65
N VAL A 211 -6.99 14.46 11.14
CA VAL A 211 -7.19 14.16 12.56
C VAL A 211 -5.85 13.89 13.26
N SER A 212 -5.01 13.02 12.70
CA SER A 212 -3.73 12.67 13.30
C SER A 212 -2.60 13.64 12.94
N GLN A 213 -2.79 14.47 11.92
CA GLN A 213 -1.80 15.37 11.34
C GLN A 213 -0.51 14.64 10.94
N GLN A 214 -0.65 13.37 10.53
CA GLN A 214 0.45 12.54 10.05
C GLN A 214 0.31 12.30 8.54
N VAL A 215 1.44 12.19 7.87
CA VAL A 215 1.51 11.69 6.49
C VAL A 215 1.63 10.17 6.55
N PRO A 216 0.59 9.41 6.17
CA PRO A 216 0.63 7.95 6.19
C PRO A 216 1.58 7.42 5.11
N SER A 217 2.14 6.24 5.35
CA SER A 217 2.99 5.54 4.38
C SER A 217 2.17 4.76 3.35
N LEU A 218 1.01 4.24 3.77
CA LEU A 218 0.15 3.40 2.94
C LEU A 218 -1.32 3.78 3.13
N ILE A 219 -2.04 3.84 2.02
CA ILE A 219 -3.46 4.17 1.97
C ILE A 219 -4.20 2.94 1.44
N SER A 220 -5.26 2.53 2.13
CA SER A 220 -6.19 1.51 1.66
C SER A 220 -7.59 2.09 1.60
N MET A 221 -8.22 1.94 0.44
CA MET A 221 -9.64 2.22 0.28
C MET A 221 -10.42 0.92 0.48
N LEU A 222 -11.40 0.95 1.36
CA LEU A 222 -12.27 -0.20 1.60
C LEU A 222 -13.36 -0.26 0.52
N PRO A 223 -13.74 -1.46 0.06
CA PRO A 223 -14.88 -1.61 -0.83
C PRO A 223 -16.20 -1.26 -0.11
N PRO A 224 -17.25 -0.87 -0.85
CA PRO A 224 -18.58 -0.66 -0.27
C PRO A 224 -19.11 -1.95 0.33
N LYS A 225 -19.81 -1.84 1.48
CA LYS A 225 -20.40 -3.02 2.12
C LYS A 225 -21.57 -3.52 1.26
N PRO A 226 -21.74 -4.84 1.09
CA PRO A 226 -22.75 -5.42 0.19
C PRO A 226 -24.21 -5.09 0.55
N ASN A 227 -24.48 -4.59 1.75
CA ASN A 227 -25.81 -4.17 2.19
C ASN A 227 -26.05 -2.67 2.12
N ASP A 228 -25.02 -1.87 1.84
CA ASP A 228 -25.22 -0.48 1.46
C ASP A 228 -25.78 -0.53 0.04
N LYS A 229 -27.07 -0.16 -0.10
CA LYS A 229 -27.75 0.01 -1.38
C LYS A 229 -27.10 1.17 -2.15
N ALA A 230 -25.87 0.99 -2.60
CA ALA A 230 -25.36 1.72 -3.72
C ALA A 230 -26.13 1.16 -4.92
N ASP A 231 -26.93 2.02 -5.55
CA ASP A 231 -27.73 1.71 -6.72
C ASP A 231 -26.91 0.90 -7.73
N THR A 232 -27.19 -0.40 -7.77
CA THR A 232 -26.71 -1.34 -8.80
C THR A 232 -27.22 -0.98 -10.20
N ALA A 233 -27.91 0.15 -10.35
CA ALA A 233 -28.34 0.75 -11.60
C ALA A 233 -27.26 1.60 -12.28
N SER A 234 -26.18 1.96 -11.59
CA SER A 234 -25.03 2.62 -12.22
C SER A 234 -23.93 1.60 -12.48
N GLY A 235 -23.86 1.08 -13.71
CA GLY A 235 -22.65 0.43 -14.25
C GLY A 235 -21.49 1.41 -14.46
N LEU A 236 -21.49 2.52 -13.72
CA LEU A 236 -20.51 3.59 -13.74
C LEU A 236 -19.75 3.50 -12.42
N LEU A 237 -18.45 3.19 -12.51
CA LEU A 237 -17.38 3.43 -11.52
C LEU A 237 -17.89 3.56 -10.06
N THR A 238 -17.70 2.50 -9.29
CA THR A 238 -18.09 2.47 -7.88
C THR A 238 -17.47 3.65 -7.13
N ALA A 239 -18.08 4.18 -6.06
CA ALA A 239 -17.52 5.27 -5.25
C ALA A 239 -16.01 5.14 -4.86
N PRO A 240 -15.43 3.93 -4.67
CA PRO A 240 -13.98 3.73 -4.61
C PRO A 240 -13.23 4.27 -5.82
N ASP A 241 -13.73 4.06 -7.03
CA ASP A 241 -13.07 4.43 -8.29
C ASP A 241 -13.04 5.96 -8.47
N THR A 242 -14.11 6.66 -8.10
CA THR A 242 -14.14 8.13 -8.13
C THR A 242 -13.18 8.75 -7.11
N ASN A 243 -13.15 8.21 -5.89
CA ASN A 243 -12.22 8.67 -4.85
C ASN A 243 -10.77 8.32 -5.18
N MET A 244 -10.50 7.14 -5.74
CA MET A 244 -9.17 6.75 -6.20
C MET A 244 -8.68 7.65 -7.33
N ARG A 245 -9.58 8.01 -8.24
CA ARG A 245 -9.28 8.94 -9.34
C ARG A 245 -8.97 10.34 -8.83
N GLU A 246 -9.84 10.90 -7.99
CA GLU A 246 -9.63 12.22 -7.39
C GLU A 246 -8.32 12.27 -6.57
N LEU A 247 -8.01 11.16 -5.87
CA LEU A 247 -6.75 11.01 -5.16
C LEU A 247 -5.54 10.92 -6.11
N TRP A 248 -5.66 10.18 -7.23
CA TRP A 248 -4.62 10.09 -8.26
C TRP A 248 -4.28 11.46 -8.85
N GLU A 249 -5.30 12.21 -9.25
CA GLU A 249 -5.17 13.55 -9.83
C GLU A 249 -4.58 14.57 -8.85
N SER A 250 -4.85 14.42 -7.55
CA SER A 250 -4.30 15.28 -6.50
C SER A 250 -2.88 14.89 -6.05
N MET A 251 -2.33 13.75 -6.48
CA MET A 251 -0.97 13.36 -6.10
C MET A 251 0.06 14.32 -6.66
N TRP A 252 1.06 14.67 -5.85
CA TRP A 252 2.08 15.66 -6.25
C TRP A 252 2.86 15.35 -7.53
N PHE A 253 3.00 14.06 -7.84
CA PHE A 253 3.75 13.63 -9.02
C PHE A 253 2.86 13.64 -10.27
N PHE A 254 1.54 13.74 -10.14
CA PHE A 254 0.60 13.63 -11.26
C PHE A 254 0.88 14.64 -12.39
N PRO A 255 1.07 15.95 -12.12
CA PRO A 255 1.41 16.94 -13.17
C PRO A 255 2.76 16.64 -13.86
N TYR A 256 3.60 15.86 -13.19
CA TYR A 256 4.93 15.49 -13.63
C TYR A 256 5.04 14.01 -14.02
N ALA A 257 3.91 13.27 -14.09
CA ALA A 257 3.92 11.82 -14.20
C ALA A 257 4.61 11.36 -15.49
N ARG A 258 4.32 12.02 -16.62
CA ARG A 258 4.97 11.74 -17.90
C ARG A 258 6.49 12.01 -17.88
N PRO A 259 7.00 13.19 -17.51
CA PRO A 259 8.45 13.42 -17.45
C PRO A 259 9.16 12.55 -16.40
N LEU A 260 8.52 12.25 -15.26
CA LEU A 260 9.05 11.33 -14.26
C LEU A 260 9.14 9.90 -14.80
N LEU A 261 8.11 9.44 -15.53
CA LEU A 261 8.12 8.13 -16.17
C LEU A 261 9.15 8.06 -17.28
N LYS A 262 9.22 9.07 -18.15
CA LYS A 262 10.26 9.19 -19.18
C LYS A 262 11.65 9.11 -18.55
N GLN A 263 11.85 9.80 -17.43
CA GLN A 263 13.10 9.73 -16.69
C GLN A 263 13.38 8.33 -16.13
N TYR A 264 12.38 7.65 -15.56
CA TYR A 264 12.50 6.28 -15.08
C TYR A 264 12.86 5.28 -16.20
N LEU A 265 12.21 5.41 -17.36
CA LEU A 265 12.46 4.57 -18.54
C LEU A 265 13.78 4.90 -19.24
N SER A 266 14.18 6.18 -19.29
CA SER A 266 15.44 6.61 -19.92
C SER A 266 16.69 6.12 -19.19
N LYS A 267 16.57 5.82 -17.88
CA LYS A 267 17.66 5.22 -17.10
C LYS A 267 18.02 3.80 -17.56
N SER A 268 17.26 3.18 -18.47
CA SER A 268 17.27 1.74 -18.75
C SER A 268 18.45 1.16 -19.54
N THR A 269 19.42 1.94 -20.00
CA THR A 269 20.48 1.43 -20.90
C THR A 269 21.87 1.30 -20.27
N SER A 270 22.07 1.66 -19.00
CA SER A 270 23.40 1.58 -18.37
C SER A 270 23.71 0.22 -17.75
N LYS A 271 24.99 -0.18 -17.82
CA LYS A 271 25.60 -1.35 -17.16
C LYS A 271 25.29 -1.46 -15.66
N GLU A 272 24.85 -0.37 -15.03
CA GLU A 272 24.43 -0.33 -13.63
C GLU A 272 23.16 -1.14 -13.36
N ILE A 273 22.20 -1.19 -14.30
CA ILE A 273 20.95 -1.94 -14.09
C ILE A 273 21.20 -3.45 -14.26
N ALA A 274 22.08 -3.83 -15.19
CA ALA A 274 22.58 -5.19 -15.29
C ALA A 274 23.27 -5.63 -13.99
N SER A 275 23.98 -4.71 -13.33
CA SER A 275 24.60 -4.96 -12.02
C SER A 275 23.60 -5.03 -10.87
N GLU A 276 22.55 -4.21 -10.82
CA GLU A 276 21.49 -4.30 -9.81
C GLU A 276 20.69 -5.61 -9.92
N ALA A 277 20.40 -6.03 -11.15
CA ALA A 277 19.73 -7.31 -11.42
C ALA A 277 20.64 -8.51 -11.06
N ALA A 278 21.95 -8.43 -11.32
CA ALA A 278 22.92 -9.48 -11.02
C ALA A 278 23.13 -9.71 -9.50
N VAL A 279 22.87 -8.70 -8.66
CA VAL A 279 23.02 -8.78 -7.19
C VAL A 279 21.74 -9.30 -6.51
N GLY A 280 20.73 -9.72 -7.28
CA GLY A 280 19.49 -10.31 -6.75
C GLY A 280 18.45 -9.28 -6.31
N GLY A 281 18.48 -8.07 -6.88
CA GLY A 281 17.35 -7.13 -6.74
C GLY A 281 16.12 -7.65 -7.48
N GLU A 282 14.92 -7.43 -6.92
CA GLU A 282 13.59 -7.74 -7.51
C GLU A 282 13.26 -6.90 -8.78
N ARG A 283 14.25 -6.48 -9.56
CA ARG A 283 14.02 -5.65 -10.75
C ARG A 283 14.04 -6.48 -12.01
N TRP A 284 12.89 -6.43 -12.70
CA TRP A 284 12.55 -6.99 -14.01
C TRP A 284 13.35 -6.33 -15.13
N TYR A 285 14.67 -6.40 -15.04
CA TYR A 285 15.56 -5.95 -16.09
C TYR A 285 15.95 -7.17 -16.93
N ASP A 286 15.53 -7.17 -18.19
CA ASP A 286 16.11 -8.05 -19.19
C ASP A 286 17.20 -7.28 -19.94
N ALA A 287 18.43 -7.79 -19.90
CA ALA A 287 19.58 -7.21 -20.61
C ALA A 287 19.34 -7.05 -22.12
N ARG A 288 18.35 -7.77 -22.67
CA ARG A 288 17.98 -7.74 -24.08
C ARG A 288 17.00 -6.59 -24.43
N GLY A 289 16.32 -5.97 -23.44
CA GLY A 289 15.15 -5.10 -23.68
C GLY A 289 15.05 -3.83 -22.83
N GLY A 290 15.73 -3.74 -21.68
CA GLY A 290 15.62 -2.56 -20.81
C GLY A 290 14.40 -2.64 -19.87
N ARG A 291 13.86 -1.48 -19.44
CA ARG A 291 12.80 -1.40 -18.40
C ARG A 291 11.43 -1.12 -19.01
N GLY A 292 10.41 -1.83 -18.52
CA GLY A 292 8.99 -1.52 -18.75
C GLY A 292 8.40 -2.05 -20.06
N GLY A 293 9.12 -2.88 -20.81
CA GLY A 293 8.62 -3.50 -22.03
C GLY A 293 8.34 -5.00 -21.88
N VAL A 294 7.96 -5.63 -22.99
CA VAL A 294 7.63 -7.05 -23.09
C VAL A 294 8.31 -7.68 -24.30
N TRP A 295 8.69 -8.96 -24.19
CA TRP A 295 9.11 -9.76 -25.33
C TRP A 295 7.90 -10.29 -26.07
N THR A 296 7.86 -10.09 -27.37
CA THR A 296 6.91 -10.77 -28.25
C THR A 296 7.35 -12.21 -28.51
N VAL A 297 6.43 -13.01 -29.05
CA VAL A 297 6.70 -14.39 -29.47
C VAL A 297 7.78 -14.45 -30.56
N ASP A 298 7.88 -13.39 -31.37
CA ASP A 298 8.85 -13.25 -32.46
C ASP A 298 10.26 -12.83 -31.99
N ASN A 299 10.50 -12.83 -30.68
CA ASN A 299 11.72 -12.30 -30.06
C ASN A 299 11.98 -10.83 -30.41
N GLU A 300 10.93 -10.03 -30.58
CA GLU A 300 11.04 -8.58 -30.66
C GLU A 300 10.74 -7.96 -29.30
N TRP A 301 11.50 -6.92 -28.96
CA TRP A 301 11.25 -6.16 -27.75
C TRP A 301 10.27 -5.02 -28.06
N LEU A 302 9.10 -5.05 -27.45
CA LEU A 302 8.18 -3.92 -27.43
C LEU A 302 8.41 -3.12 -26.16
N ASP A 303 8.78 -1.84 -26.33
CA ASP A 303 9.01 -0.98 -25.18
C ASP A 303 7.70 -0.54 -24.53
N ALA A 304 7.81 -0.01 -23.30
CA ALA A 304 6.67 0.54 -22.56
C ALA A 304 5.96 1.65 -23.36
N ALA A 305 6.71 2.38 -24.19
CA ALA A 305 6.20 3.55 -24.88
C ALA A 305 5.19 3.15 -25.95
N ASP A 306 5.50 2.10 -26.70
CA ASP A 306 4.69 1.54 -27.77
C ASP A 306 3.51 0.73 -27.20
N LEU A 307 3.76 -0.09 -26.17
CA LEU A 307 2.71 -0.92 -25.55
C LEU A 307 1.63 -0.06 -24.87
N CYS A 308 2.04 0.99 -24.14
CA CYS A 308 1.14 1.80 -23.33
C CYS A 308 0.70 3.11 -24.03
N ALA A 309 1.21 3.40 -25.23
CA ALA A 309 0.87 4.60 -26.01
C ALA A 309 -0.64 4.89 -26.10
N PRO A 310 -1.51 3.89 -26.28
CA PRO A 310 -2.96 4.10 -26.38
C PRO A 310 -3.60 4.62 -25.09
N PHE A 311 -3.05 4.25 -23.92
CA PHE A 311 -3.60 4.55 -22.60
C PHE A 311 -3.05 5.85 -22.00
N GLY A 312 -2.06 6.48 -22.63
CA GLY A 312 -1.40 7.63 -22.01
C GLY A 312 -2.34 8.83 -21.80
N LYS A 313 -3.35 9.02 -22.66
CA LYS A 313 -4.32 10.12 -22.46
C LYS A 313 -5.14 9.93 -21.18
N GLU A 314 -5.57 8.70 -20.90
CA GLU A 314 -6.40 8.37 -19.74
C GLU A 314 -5.59 8.42 -18.44
N ILE A 315 -4.28 8.13 -18.51
CA ILE A 315 -3.43 8.03 -17.33
C ILE A 315 -2.77 9.37 -16.94
N PHE A 316 -2.37 10.17 -17.93
CA PHE A 316 -1.67 11.44 -17.69
C PHE A 316 -2.58 12.67 -17.77
N GLU A 317 -3.72 12.57 -18.46
CA GLU A 317 -4.72 13.63 -18.65
C GLU A 317 -4.19 15.00 -19.13
N ASP A 318 -2.98 15.02 -19.68
CA ASP A 318 -2.31 16.22 -20.20
C ASP A 318 -2.69 16.52 -21.66
N GLY A 319 -3.74 15.86 -22.17
CA GLY A 319 -4.20 15.95 -23.56
C GLY A 319 -3.28 15.24 -24.57
N LEU A 320 -2.30 14.46 -24.11
CA LEU A 320 -1.31 13.78 -24.95
C LEU A 320 -1.44 12.27 -24.83
N ARG A 321 -1.36 11.55 -25.95
CA ARG A 321 -1.46 10.08 -25.95
C ARG A 321 -0.14 9.38 -25.67
N GLY A 322 0.92 9.78 -26.38
CA GLY A 322 2.16 9.01 -26.41
C GLY A 322 2.80 8.87 -25.03
N TRP A 323 3.09 7.65 -24.61
CA TRP A 323 3.49 7.31 -23.24
C TRP A 323 4.88 7.86 -22.84
N SER A 324 5.85 7.81 -23.75
CA SER A 324 7.21 8.35 -23.54
C SER A 324 7.43 9.73 -24.18
N ALA A 325 6.76 10.00 -25.29
CA ALA A 325 6.81 11.26 -26.03
C ALA A 325 5.41 11.86 -26.11
N ALA A 326 5.31 13.15 -25.80
CA ALA A 326 4.09 13.92 -25.94
C ALA A 326 3.62 13.89 -27.40
N VAL A 327 2.58 13.11 -27.71
CA VAL A 327 1.96 13.06 -29.03
C VAL A 327 0.57 13.70 -28.92
N PRO A 328 0.29 14.78 -29.68
CA PRO A 328 -1.02 15.41 -29.72
C PRO A 328 -2.14 14.45 -30.11
N ASP A 329 -3.32 14.69 -29.56
CA ASP A 329 -4.54 13.97 -29.92
C ASP A 329 -4.82 14.09 -31.43
N GLY A 330 -4.94 12.96 -32.14
CA GLY A 330 -5.23 12.90 -33.58
C GLY A 330 -4.06 12.48 -34.48
N VAL A 331 -2.85 12.31 -33.93
CA VAL A 331 -1.72 11.71 -34.66
C VAL A 331 -1.72 10.20 -34.44
N GLU A 332 -1.64 9.41 -35.52
CA GLU A 332 -1.54 7.96 -35.41
C GLU A 332 -0.22 7.55 -34.74
N LEU A 333 -0.33 6.84 -33.63
CA LEU A 333 0.80 6.16 -32.99
C LEU A 333 1.08 4.89 -33.83
N SER A 334 2.10 4.95 -34.68
CA SER A 334 2.48 3.85 -35.56
C SER A 334 3.20 2.73 -34.80
N LYS A 335 2.91 1.47 -35.20
CA LYS A 335 3.55 0.15 -34.91
C LYS A 335 2.71 -0.87 -34.17
N VAL A 336 1.57 -0.48 -33.62
CA VAL A 336 0.74 -1.42 -32.87
C VAL A 336 -0.28 -2.07 -33.81
N GLU A 337 -0.23 -3.40 -33.93
CA GLU A 337 -1.21 -4.16 -34.73
C GLU A 337 -2.60 -4.00 -34.10
N LYS A 338 -3.47 -3.23 -34.77
CA LYS A 338 -4.88 -3.08 -34.37
C LYS A 338 -5.65 -4.32 -34.82
N THR A 339 -6.67 -4.70 -34.06
CA THR A 339 -7.59 -5.74 -34.51
C THR A 339 -8.33 -5.33 -35.80
N PRO A 340 -8.81 -6.28 -36.61
CA PRO A 340 -9.47 -5.99 -37.91
C PRO A 340 -10.71 -5.09 -37.79
N ASP A 341 -11.34 -5.07 -36.62
CA ASP A 341 -12.47 -4.22 -36.26
C ASP A 341 -12.07 -2.85 -35.69
N GLY A 342 -10.77 -2.60 -35.49
CA GLY A 342 -10.20 -1.36 -34.97
C GLY A 342 -10.49 -1.09 -33.49
N LYS A 343 -11.12 -2.03 -32.77
CA LYS A 343 -11.59 -1.87 -31.39
C LYS A 343 -10.58 -2.26 -30.33
N GLY A 344 -9.49 -2.91 -30.71
CA GLY A 344 -8.48 -3.39 -29.78
C GLY A 344 -7.08 -3.38 -30.36
N ILE A 345 -6.13 -3.57 -29.47
CA ILE A 345 -4.70 -3.66 -29.74
C ILE A 345 -4.28 -5.10 -29.50
N VAL A 346 -3.63 -5.71 -30.48
CA VAL A 346 -3.04 -7.05 -30.31
C VAL A 346 -1.80 -6.90 -29.43
N ILE A 347 -1.84 -7.46 -28.22
CA ILE A 347 -0.76 -7.40 -27.23
C ILE A 347 0.05 -8.71 -27.15
N GLY A 348 -0.35 -9.74 -27.90
CA GLY A 348 0.39 -11.00 -28.00
C GLY A 348 -0.40 -12.08 -28.72
N GLU A 349 0.21 -13.25 -28.86
CA GLU A 349 -0.41 -14.43 -29.45
C GLU A 349 -0.21 -15.64 -28.52
N GLN A 350 -1.27 -16.43 -28.32
CA GLN A 350 -1.26 -17.64 -27.53
C GLN A 350 -1.63 -18.84 -28.41
N VAL A 351 -0.76 -19.83 -28.49
CA VAL A 351 -1.08 -21.09 -29.20
C VAL A 351 -1.84 -22.02 -28.26
N ARG A 352 -3.07 -22.38 -28.62
CA ARG A 352 -3.88 -23.37 -27.91
C ARG A 352 -4.40 -24.39 -28.91
N ASN A 353 -4.16 -25.67 -28.66
CA ASN A 353 -4.59 -26.78 -29.53
C ASN A 353 -4.15 -26.65 -31.00
N GLY A 354 -2.94 -26.12 -31.26
CA GLY A 354 -2.42 -25.92 -32.61
C GLY A 354 -3.04 -24.75 -33.38
N GLN A 355 -3.86 -23.91 -32.72
CA GLN A 355 -4.39 -22.68 -33.27
C GLN A 355 -3.79 -21.46 -32.55
N ILE A 356 -3.50 -20.41 -33.32
CA ILE A 356 -2.96 -19.14 -32.82
C ILE A 356 -4.14 -18.26 -32.40
N HIS A 357 -4.20 -17.89 -31.13
CA HIS A 357 -5.18 -16.95 -30.57
C HIS A 357 -4.50 -15.62 -30.27
N LYS A 358 -4.91 -14.54 -30.94
CA LYS A 358 -4.43 -13.19 -30.62
C LYS A 358 -5.01 -12.73 -29.27
N ILE A 359 -4.15 -12.29 -28.36
CA ILE A 359 -4.53 -11.63 -27.11
C ILE A 359 -4.75 -10.16 -27.44
N VAL A 360 -5.95 -9.68 -27.20
CA VAL A 360 -6.36 -8.31 -27.55
C VAL A 360 -6.63 -7.53 -26.27
N ALA A 361 -5.95 -6.40 -26.11
CA ALA A 361 -6.38 -5.37 -25.18
C ALA A 361 -7.51 -4.57 -25.85
N VAL A 362 -8.73 -4.74 -25.36
CA VAL A 362 -9.91 -4.02 -25.85
C VAL A 362 -10.22 -2.90 -24.86
N GLN A 363 -10.58 -1.72 -25.37
CA GLN A 363 -11.18 -0.70 -24.51
C GLN A 363 -12.53 -1.25 -24.01
N ALA A 364 -12.80 -1.16 -22.71
CA ALA A 364 -14.07 -1.64 -22.16
C ALA A 364 -15.21 -0.86 -22.84
N GLU A 365 -16.08 -1.57 -23.57
CA GLU A 365 -17.32 -0.97 -24.11
C GLU A 365 -18.30 -0.75 -22.94
N ASN A 366 -18.82 0.47 -22.85
CA ASN A 366 -19.77 0.93 -21.83
C ASN A 366 -21.05 0.09 -21.73
#